data_AF-A0A972EQQ4-F1
#
_entry.id   AF-A0A972EQQ4-F1
#
_cell.length_a   1.000
_cell.length_b   1.000
_cell.length_c   1.000
_cell.angle_alpha   90.00
_cell.angle_beta   90.00
_cell.angle_gamma   90.00
#
_symmetry.space_group_name_H-M   'P 1'
#
loop_
_entity.id
_entity.type
_entity.pdbx_description
1 polymer ?
#
loop_
_entity_poly.entity_id
_entity_poly.type
_entity_poly.pdbx_seq_one_letter_code
_entity_poly.pdbx_strand_id
1 'polypeptide(L)'
;MAADNLVSGKKHTYNGSQGTSIAKVFEYNVAGVGLNEKNLIAMGQVYQQDYDIAMINAKNHASYYPGVTELYIKAMFSLPEGKLLGCQIVGDVGVDKRIDVFATVQRLGGTVTDLKELELAYAPPFNSAKDPMNMIGFVAENIIEGLVEFITPMHLVQEKSDYTFLDLREEAELMMGSIDGAIHIPMGELRQRMNELDREKSYVILCSLGVRSYLGARIMKQHGFRNVRVLSAGLPAWNSFHQDKNIITPRATATIGTAEAKFDVHGEPDMKLNVAGAQCPGPILQVAQALENLKDGQILEVISTDQGFYRDMPMWCSRTGNTLLCIDKEEKTIVAKLRKGSNQPVSQQLTEIPNNKTMVVFSGDLDKAIAALIIANGAASMGRQVTMFYTFWGLNILRRHDKISLKKPFIQKAFASMMPRGTKKLGLSRMNFMGAGAKLIRKIMKDNRVDSLESLMEQALAGGVKMIACNMSMDLMGIREEELIDGIELGGVAAYLGEAEMADTNLFI
;
A
#
# COMPACT_ATOMS: atom_id res chain seq x y z
N MET A 1 -23.33 7.25 -42.48
CA MET A 1 -22.63 8.33 -43.22
C MET A 1 -22.30 7.92 -44.66
N ALA A 2 -21.33 7.02 -44.90
CA ALA A 2 -20.92 6.68 -46.28
C ALA A 2 -22.07 6.11 -47.14
N ALA A 3 -22.87 5.19 -46.59
CA ALA A 3 -24.07 4.68 -47.27
C ALA A 3 -25.10 5.79 -47.52
N ASP A 4 -25.41 6.63 -46.52
CA ASP A 4 -26.34 7.77 -46.65
C ASP A 4 -25.95 8.71 -47.79
N ASN A 5 -24.65 9.02 -47.91
CA ASN A 5 -24.11 9.88 -48.97
C ASN A 5 -24.28 9.27 -50.37
N LEU A 6 -24.30 7.94 -50.48
CA LEU A 6 -24.49 7.22 -51.75
C LEU A 6 -25.97 7.06 -52.12
N VAL A 7 -26.87 6.81 -51.16
CA VAL A 7 -28.26 6.38 -51.44
C VAL A 7 -29.34 7.39 -51.11
N SER A 8 -29.08 8.41 -50.28
CA SER A 8 -30.13 9.29 -49.72
C SER A 8 -30.00 10.77 -50.09
N GLY A 9 -29.01 11.15 -50.90
CA GLY A 9 -28.73 12.54 -51.30
C GLY A 9 -28.21 13.46 -50.19
N LYS A 10 -28.18 12.99 -48.93
CA LYS A 10 -27.56 13.67 -47.79
C LYS A 10 -26.07 13.87 -48.03
N LYS A 11 -25.50 14.92 -47.45
CA LYS A 11 -24.06 15.24 -47.52
C LYS A 11 -23.45 15.28 -46.13
N HIS A 12 -22.97 14.13 -45.64
CA HIS A 12 -22.26 14.02 -44.37
C HIS A 12 -20.74 14.08 -44.60
N THR A 13 -20.07 15.05 -43.98
CA THR A 13 -18.61 15.17 -43.91
C THR A 13 -18.05 14.32 -42.76
N TYR A 14 -16.90 13.67 -42.96
CA TYR A 14 -16.19 12.97 -41.89
C TYR A 14 -15.27 13.92 -41.11
N ASN A 15 -15.59 14.20 -39.85
CA ASN A 15 -14.91 15.21 -39.02
C ASN A 15 -13.65 14.66 -38.31
N GLY A 16 -12.90 13.78 -38.96
CA GLY A 16 -11.61 13.26 -38.47
C GLY A 16 -11.67 12.30 -37.27
N SER A 17 -10.53 11.63 -37.04
CA SER A 17 -10.31 10.69 -35.95
C SER A 17 -9.57 11.35 -34.77
N GLN A 18 -10.02 11.14 -33.54
CA GLN A 18 -9.26 11.52 -32.33
C GLN A 18 -8.24 10.46 -31.89
N GLY A 19 -8.32 9.24 -32.42
CA GLY A 19 -7.46 8.14 -31.97
C GLY A 19 -7.80 7.56 -30.59
N THR A 20 -9.04 7.75 -30.10
CA THR A 20 -9.54 7.10 -28.89
C THR A 20 -9.28 5.59 -28.94
N SER A 21 -8.53 5.08 -27.96
CA SER A 21 -8.09 3.69 -27.92
C SER A 21 -7.90 3.22 -26.47
N ILE A 22 -8.10 1.92 -26.24
CA ILE A 22 -7.94 1.27 -24.93
C ILE A 22 -7.41 -0.16 -25.13
N ALA A 23 -6.57 -0.63 -24.21
CA ALA A 23 -6.03 -1.98 -24.17
C ALA A 23 -5.97 -2.53 -22.74
N LYS A 24 -6.34 -3.80 -22.54
CA LYS A 24 -6.11 -4.53 -21.28
C LYS A 24 -4.69 -5.11 -21.27
N VAL A 25 -3.96 -4.86 -20.19
CA VAL A 25 -2.56 -5.23 -19.98
C VAL A 25 -2.45 -5.87 -18.58
N PHE A 26 -2.56 -7.20 -18.54
CA PHE A 26 -2.83 -7.95 -17.29
C PHE A 26 -4.06 -7.36 -16.59
N GLU A 27 -3.99 -6.97 -15.31
CA GLU A 27 -5.13 -6.35 -14.61
C GLU A 27 -5.26 -4.85 -14.80
N TYR A 28 -4.35 -4.21 -15.53
CA TYR A 28 -4.48 -2.80 -15.89
C TYR A 28 -5.22 -2.63 -17.21
N ASN A 29 -5.94 -1.52 -17.32
CA ASN A 29 -6.43 -0.96 -18.56
C ASN A 29 -5.63 0.33 -18.86
N VAL A 30 -5.20 0.47 -20.11
CA VAL A 30 -4.42 1.62 -20.60
C VAL A 30 -5.19 2.25 -21.75
N ALA A 31 -5.53 3.52 -21.63
CA ALA A 31 -6.31 4.25 -22.63
C ALA A 31 -5.66 5.57 -23.04
N GLY A 32 -5.97 6.03 -24.25
CA GLY A 32 -5.49 7.30 -24.80
C GLY A 32 -6.44 7.89 -25.83
N VAL A 33 -6.48 9.22 -25.92
CA VAL A 33 -7.23 9.98 -26.91
C VAL A 33 -6.50 11.29 -27.25
N GLY A 34 -6.61 11.74 -28.50
CA GLY A 34 -6.00 12.98 -28.97
C GLY A 34 -4.49 12.88 -29.16
N LEU A 35 -3.82 14.02 -29.02
CA LEU A 35 -2.37 14.11 -29.15
C LEU A 35 -1.69 13.69 -27.84
N ASN A 36 -0.67 12.84 -27.95
CA ASN A 36 0.30 12.64 -26.87
C ASN A 36 1.42 13.70 -26.97
N GLU A 37 2.16 13.89 -25.88
CA GLU A 37 3.22 14.90 -25.77
C GLU A 37 4.31 14.80 -26.86
N LYS A 38 4.70 13.59 -27.29
CA LYS A 38 5.68 13.41 -28.36
C LYS A 38 5.15 13.92 -29.71
N ASN A 39 3.84 13.82 -29.95
CA ASN A 39 3.21 14.38 -31.14
C ASN A 39 3.20 15.92 -31.07
N LEU A 40 2.91 16.51 -29.89
CA LEU A 40 2.94 17.96 -29.69
C LEU A 40 4.35 18.53 -29.96
N ILE A 41 5.38 17.91 -29.37
CA ILE A 41 6.79 18.27 -29.59
C ILE A 41 7.17 18.10 -31.08
N ALA A 42 6.75 17.02 -31.73
CA ALA A 42 7.00 16.81 -33.17
C ALA A 42 6.23 17.78 -34.09
N MET A 43 5.15 18.41 -33.60
CA MET A 43 4.43 19.49 -34.26
C MET A 43 5.01 20.88 -33.93
N GLY A 44 6.12 20.95 -33.18
CA GLY A 44 6.80 22.20 -32.82
C GLY A 44 6.17 22.94 -31.63
N GLN A 45 5.29 22.31 -30.87
CA GLN A 45 4.64 22.92 -29.71
C GLN A 45 5.53 22.85 -28.47
N VAL A 46 5.58 23.94 -27.71
CA VAL A 46 6.47 24.14 -26.56
C VAL A 46 5.69 24.02 -25.24
N TYR A 47 6.17 23.16 -24.34
CA TYR A 47 5.62 22.97 -23.00
C TYR A 47 5.72 24.27 -22.18
N GLN A 48 4.68 24.58 -21.40
CA GLN A 48 4.51 25.82 -20.63
C GLN A 48 4.53 27.10 -21.47
N GLN A 49 4.28 27.00 -22.79
CA GLN A 49 4.09 28.15 -23.69
C GLN A 49 2.87 27.96 -24.59
N ASP A 50 2.83 26.88 -25.39
CA ASP A 50 1.69 26.52 -26.24
C ASP A 50 0.70 25.58 -25.52
N TYR A 51 1.22 24.74 -24.60
CA TYR A 51 0.43 23.74 -23.88
C TYR A 51 1.01 23.42 -22.51
N ASP A 52 0.19 22.86 -21.62
CA ASP A 52 0.62 22.32 -20.32
C ASP A 52 -0.06 20.95 -20.03
N ILE A 53 0.29 20.34 -18.89
CA ILE A 53 -0.04 18.98 -18.50
C ILE A 53 -0.66 18.96 -17.10
N ALA A 54 -1.97 18.70 -17.02
CA ALA A 54 -2.63 18.32 -15.77
C ALA A 54 -2.40 16.82 -15.53
N MET A 55 -1.74 16.45 -14.44
CA MET A 55 -1.50 15.04 -14.08
C MET A 55 -1.85 14.76 -12.62
N ILE A 56 -2.73 13.78 -12.39
CA ILE A 56 -3.25 13.39 -11.08
C ILE A 56 -3.20 11.88 -10.86
N ASN A 57 -3.15 11.47 -9.59
CA ASN A 57 -3.58 10.15 -9.13
C ASN A 57 -4.93 10.34 -8.42
N ALA A 58 -5.96 9.63 -8.88
CA ALA A 58 -7.31 9.70 -8.33
C ALA A 58 -7.89 8.30 -8.10
N LYS A 59 -8.95 8.19 -7.29
CA LYS A 59 -9.63 6.91 -7.05
C LYS A 59 -10.73 6.67 -8.09
N ASN A 60 -10.98 5.40 -8.42
CA ASN A 60 -12.03 4.96 -9.34
C ASN A 60 -13.45 5.41 -8.90
N HIS A 61 -13.75 5.32 -7.61
CA HIS A 61 -14.99 5.76 -6.97
C HIS A 61 -14.72 6.26 -5.53
N ALA A 62 -15.77 6.45 -4.73
CA ALA A 62 -15.66 6.98 -3.37
C ALA A 62 -14.76 6.10 -2.49
N SER A 63 -13.81 6.72 -1.78
CA SER A 63 -12.71 6.03 -1.08
C SER A 63 -13.13 5.20 0.14
N TYR A 64 -14.35 5.39 0.65
CA TYR A 64 -14.93 4.64 1.77
C TYR A 64 -15.79 3.44 1.32
N TYR A 65 -15.97 3.23 0.02
CA TYR A 65 -16.70 2.09 -0.53
C TYR A 65 -15.74 0.95 -0.90
N PRO A 66 -16.07 -0.34 -0.72
CA PRO A 66 -15.18 -1.45 -1.10
C PRO A 66 -14.83 -1.48 -2.59
N GLY A 67 -13.63 -1.94 -2.95
CA GLY A 67 -13.20 -2.07 -4.35
C GLY A 67 -12.47 -0.86 -4.94
N VAL A 68 -11.96 0.05 -4.11
CA VAL A 68 -11.23 1.23 -4.56
C VAL A 68 -9.92 0.87 -5.26
N THR A 69 -9.76 1.34 -6.49
CA THR A 69 -8.53 1.26 -7.29
C THR A 69 -8.04 2.66 -7.66
N GLU A 70 -6.78 2.76 -8.10
CA GLU A 70 -6.19 4.02 -8.57
C GLU A 70 -6.32 4.22 -10.08
N LEU A 71 -6.37 5.49 -10.47
CA LEU A 71 -6.38 6.00 -11.84
C LEU A 71 -5.29 7.07 -11.97
N TYR A 72 -4.25 6.77 -12.73
CA TYR A 72 -3.20 7.70 -13.11
C TYR A 72 -3.62 8.36 -14.41
N ILE A 73 -3.90 9.67 -14.35
CA ILE A 73 -4.46 10.43 -15.47
C ILE A 73 -3.50 11.56 -15.83
N LYS A 74 -3.20 11.68 -17.12
CA LYS A 74 -2.43 12.77 -17.72
C LYS A 74 -3.24 13.40 -18.84
N ALA A 75 -3.51 14.69 -18.76
CA ALA A 75 -4.23 15.45 -19.78
C ALA A 75 -3.38 16.63 -20.28
N MET A 76 -3.29 16.79 -21.60
CA MET A 76 -2.64 17.92 -22.27
C MET A 76 -3.71 18.91 -22.73
N PHE A 77 -3.47 20.20 -22.50
CA PHE A 77 -4.39 21.29 -22.89
C PHE A 77 -3.62 22.50 -23.40
N SER A 78 -4.22 23.31 -24.29
CA SER A 78 -3.58 24.52 -24.83
C SER A 78 -3.51 25.65 -23.81
N LEU A 79 -2.48 26.49 -23.91
CA LEU A 79 -2.41 27.77 -23.22
C LEU A 79 -2.67 28.92 -24.23
N PRO A 80 -3.39 29.99 -23.85
CA PRO A 80 -4.12 30.17 -22.59
C PRO A 80 -5.54 29.57 -22.58
N GLU A 81 -6.12 29.16 -23.72
CA GLU A 81 -7.59 28.90 -23.80
C GLU A 81 -8.04 27.54 -23.23
N GLY A 82 -7.13 26.71 -22.73
CA GLY A 82 -7.48 25.45 -22.05
C GLY A 82 -8.14 24.39 -22.93
N LYS A 83 -7.95 24.44 -24.26
CA LYS A 83 -8.57 23.45 -25.18
C LYS A 83 -7.96 22.08 -24.99
N LEU A 84 -8.78 21.03 -24.99
CA LEU A 84 -8.32 19.66 -24.74
C LEU A 84 -7.52 19.12 -25.94
N LEU A 85 -6.21 18.89 -25.76
CA LEU A 85 -5.32 18.37 -26.80
C LEU A 85 -5.24 16.83 -26.79
N GLY A 86 -5.27 16.22 -25.61
CA GLY A 86 -5.35 14.77 -25.46
C GLY A 86 -5.32 14.31 -24.00
N CYS A 87 -5.62 13.04 -23.77
CA CYS A 87 -5.57 12.41 -22.45
C CYS A 87 -5.00 10.99 -22.53
N GLN A 88 -4.34 10.57 -21.46
CA GLN A 88 -3.79 9.23 -21.25
C GLN A 88 -4.17 8.77 -19.84
N ILE A 89 -4.70 7.56 -19.70
CA ILE A 89 -5.20 7.02 -18.43
C ILE A 89 -4.68 5.58 -18.24
N VAL A 90 -4.19 5.30 -17.03
CA VAL A 90 -3.77 3.95 -16.60
C VAL A 90 -4.39 3.64 -15.24
N GLY A 91 -4.98 2.45 -15.10
CA GLY A 91 -5.51 1.95 -13.82
C GLY A 91 -6.24 0.64 -14.01
N ASP A 92 -6.83 0.10 -12.94
CA ASP A 92 -7.63 -1.12 -13.01
C ASP A 92 -9.08 -0.77 -13.47
N VAL A 93 -9.94 -0.35 -12.54
CA VAL A 93 -11.38 -0.13 -12.82
C VAL A 93 -11.69 1.30 -13.26
N GLY A 94 -12.50 1.45 -14.30
CA GLY A 94 -13.13 2.72 -14.69
C GLY A 94 -12.27 3.65 -15.57
N VAL A 95 -11.24 3.11 -16.22
CA VAL A 95 -10.39 3.79 -17.22
C VAL A 95 -11.19 4.17 -18.48
N ASP A 96 -11.99 3.23 -18.95
CA ASP A 96 -12.97 3.34 -20.04
C ASP A 96 -13.94 4.52 -19.82
N LYS A 97 -14.61 4.57 -18.66
CA LYS A 97 -15.57 5.62 -18.32
C LYS A 97 -14.96 7.02 -18.43
N ARG A 98 -13.68 7.20 -18.05
CA ARG A 98 -13.02 8.51 -18.06
C ARG A 98 -12.45 8.88 -19.43
N ILE A 99 -11.91 7.92 -20.19
CA ILE A 99 -11.41 8.23 -21.53
C ILE A 99 -12.56 8.62 -22.47
N ASP A 100 -13.73 7.99 -22.35
CA ASP A 100 -14.91 8.32 -23.15
C ASP A 100 -15.51 9.68 -22.78
N VAL A 101 -15.52 10.06 -21.49
CA VAL A 101 -15.90 11.42 -21.06
C VAL A 101 -14.96 12.47 -21.65
N PHE A 102 -13.64 12.29 -21.52
CA PHE A 102 -12.65 13.22 -22.09
C PHE A 102 -12.76 13.30 -23.62
N ALA A 103 -12.89 12.14 -24.28
CA ALA A 103 -13.05 12.05 -25.73
C ALA A 103 -14.32 12.78 -26.21
N THR A 104 -15.41 12.71 -25.44
CA THR A 104 -16.67 13.39 -25.75
C THR A 104 -16.52 14.91 -25.65
N VAL A 105 -15.98 15.44 -24.55
CA VAL A 105 -15.76 16.89 -24.39
C VAL A 105 -14.79 17.42 -25.46
N GLN A 106 -13.71 16.69 -25.73
CA GLN A 106 -12.78 17.06 -26.82
C GLN A 106 -13.45 17.03 -28.19
N ARG A 107 -14.32 16.04 -28.49
CA ARG A 107 -15.04 15.96 -29.78
C ARG A 107 -15.98 17.14 -30.00
N LEU A 108 -16.53 17.69 -28.92
CA LEU A 108 -17.39 18.88 -28.94
C LEU A 108 -16.59 20.20 -28.97
N GLY A 109 -15.25 20.14 -28.92
CA GLY A 109 -14.38 21.32 -28.92
C GLY A 109 -14.23 22.00 -27.56
N GLY A 110 -14.61 21.31 -26.48
CA GLY A 110 -14.58 21.84 -25.12
C GLY A 110 -13.17 22.02 -24.52
N THR A 111 -13.16 22.62 -23.35
CA THR A 111 -11.99 23.07 -22.59
C THR A 111 -11.86 22.34 -21.25
N VAL A 112 -10.82 22.67 -20.48
CA VAL A 112 -10.65 22.21 -19.10
C VAL A 112 -11.71 22.78 -18.14
N THR A 113 -12.30 23.93 -18.46
CA THR A 113 -13.43 24.53 -17.74
C THR A 113 -14.68 23.67 -17.92
N ASP A 114 -14.94 23.18 -19.13
CA ASP A 114 -16.04 22.24 -19.39
C ASP A 114 -15.84 20.95 -18.58
N LEU A 115 -14.63 20.38 -18.55
CA LEU A 115 -14.32 19.19 -17.72
C LEU A 115 -14.58 19.42 -16.23
N LYS A 116 -14.22 20.61 -15.72
CA LYS A 116 -14.45 21.02 -14.32
C LYS A 116 -15.94 21.03 -14.00
N GLU A 117 -16.77 21.54 -14.92
CA GLU A 117 -18.21 21.80 -14.72
C GLU A 117 -19.14 20.63 -15.10
N LEU A 118 -18.61 19.51 -15.61
CA LEU A 118 -19.39 18.31 -15.91
C LEU A 118 -20.16 17.76 -14.68
N GLU A 119 -21.49 17.76 -14.76
CA GLU A 119 -22.35 17.00 -13.85
C GLU A 119 -22.36 15.52 -14.24
N LEU A 120 -21.54 14.71 -13.54
CA LEU A 120 -21.39 13.27 -13.80
C LEU A 120 -22.09 12.44 -12.73
N ALA A 121 -22.71 11.33 -13.15
CA ALA A 121 -23.43 10.43 -12.25
C ALA A 121 -22.56 9.98 -11.06
N TYR A 122 -23.10 10.15 -9.86
CA TYR A 122 -22.45 9.81 -8.59
C TYR A 122 -23.36 8.95 -7.71
N ALA A 123 -22.83 7.78 -7.35
CA ALA A 123 -23.11 7.10 -6.10
C ALA A 123 -21.82 6.37 -5.67
N PRO A 124 -21.65 6.00 -4.38
CA PRO A 124 -20.39 5.49 -3.84
C PRO A 124 -19.71 4.32 -4.60
N PRO A 125 -20.44 3.36 -5.21
CA PRO A 125 -19.82 2.27 -5.98
C PRO A 125 -19.26 2.68 -7.35
N PHE A 126 -19.69 3.82 -7.90
CA PHE A 126 -19.48 4.17 -9.32
C PHE A 126 -18.65 5.43 -9.53
N ASN A 127 -18.63 6.32 -8.54
CA ASN A 127 -17.93 7.60 -8.63
C ASN A 127 -17.60 8.22 -7.27
N SER A 128 -16.88 9.34 -7.29
CA SER A 128 -16.75 10.29 -6.19
C SER A 128 -17.61 11.54 -6.45
N ALA A 129 -17.88 12.35 -5.42
CA ALA A 129 -18.65 13.60 -5.54
C ALA A 129 -18.00 14.68 -6.42
N LYS A 130 -16.72 14.48 -6.80
CA LYS A 130 -16.06 15.04 -7.96
C LYS A 130 -15.42 13.88 -8.71
N ASP A 131 -15.72 13.70 -9.99
CA ASP A 131 -15.05 12.67 -10.80
C ASP A 131 -13.57 13.07 -11.03
N PRO A 132 -12.65 12.12 -11.22
CA PRO A 132 -11.32 12.39 -11.73
C PRO A 132 -11.26 13.36 -12.93
N MET A 133 -12.27 13.41 -13.81
CA MET A 133 -12.37 14.41 -14.89
C MET A 133 -12.61 15.83 -14.38
N ASN A 134 -13.51 16.03 -13.40
CA ASN A 134 -13.66 17.34 -12.74
C ASN A 134 -12.33 17.76 -12.09
N MET A 135 -11.63 16.81 -11.47
CA MET A 135 -10.33 17.06 -10.82
C MET A 135 -9.21 17.43 -11.80
N ILE A 136 -9.20 16.87 -13.03
CA ILE A 136 -8.34 17.35 -14.11
C ILE A 136 -8.68 18.79 -14.49
N GLY A 137 -9.96 19.11 -14.65
CA GLY A 137 -10.43 20.48 -14.93
C GLY A 137 -9.96 21.48 -13.88
N PHE A 138 -10.16 21.18 -12.58
CA PHE A 138 -9.67 22.01 -11.48
C PHE A 138 -8.14 22.19 -11.51
N VAL A 139 -7.35 21.13 -11.76
CA VAL A 139 -5.88 21.25 -11.79
C VAL A 139 -5.40 22.09 -12.97
N ALA A 140 -5.99 21.93 -14.15
CA ALA A 140 -5.64 22.71 -15.33
C ALA A 140 -6.06 24.20 -15.20
N GLU A 141 -7.22 24.48 -14.62
CA GLU A 141 -7.66 25.86 -14.34
C GLU A 141 -6.70 26.55 -13.35
N ASN A 142 -6.24 25.83 -12.31
CA ASN A 142 -5.22 26.35 -11.37
C ASN A 142 -3.87 26.66 -12.02
N ILE A 143 -3.53 26.00 -13.14
CA ILE A 143 -2.34 26.28 -13.95
C ILE A 143 -2.56 27.54 -14.79
N ILE A 144 -3.68 27.63 -15.52
CA ILE A 144 -4.04 28.78 -16.38
C ILE A 144 -4.17 30.08 -15.57
N GLU A 145 -4.76 30.01 -14.38
CA GLU A 145 -4.85 31.15 -13.44
C GLU A 145 -3.53 31.45 -12.70
N GLY A 146 -2.46 30.66 -12.92
CA GLY A 146 -1.15 30.84 -12.27
C GLY A 146 -1.13 30.60 -10.75
N LEU A 147 -2.22 30.07 -10.18
CA LEU A 147 -2.40 29.95 -8.72
C LEU A 147 -1.32 29.08 -8.07
N VAL A 148 -0.92 28.00 -8.75
CA VAL A 148 0.20 27.13 -8.41
C VAL A 148 0.86 26.67 -9.70
N GLU A 149 2.19 26.67 -9.74
CA GLU A 149 2.92 26.07 -10.86
C GLU A 149 3.06 24.56 -10.60
N PHE A 150 2.75 23.74 -11.60
CA PHE A 150 2.91 22.30 -11.52
C PHE A 150 4.09 21.86 -12.39
N ILE A 151 4.85 20.87 -11.91
CA ILE A 151 5.95 20.27 -12.65
C ILE A 151 5.78 18.75 -12.70
N THR A 152 5.82 18.19 -13.90
CA THR A 152 5.76 16.73 -14.08
C THR A 152 7.10 16.09 -13.72
N PRO A 153 7.12 14.85 -13.17
CA PRO A 153 8.37 14.16 -12.84
C PRO A 153 9.37 14.04 -14.00
N MET A 154 8.87 13.97 -15.25
CA MET A 154 9.71 13.88 -16.44
C MET A 154 10.37 15.22 -16.80
N HIS A 155 9.63 16.33 -16.75
CA HIS A 155 10.19 17.66 -17.04
C HIS A 155 11.18 18.11 -15.95
N LEU A 156 10.90 17.82 -14.67
CA LEU A 156 11.78 18.12 -13.54
C LEU A 156 13.19 17.49 -13.65
N VAL A 157 13.32 16.37 -14.39
CA VAL A 157 14.62 15.74 -14.69
C VAL A 157 15.34 16.40 -15.86
N GLN A 158 14.58 16.89 -16.84
CA GLN A 158 15.11 17.48 -18.08
C GLN A 158 15.66 18.89 -17.86
N GLU A 159 14.96 19.71 -17.07
CA GLU A 159 15.33 21.11 -16.81
C GLU A 159 16.61 21.28 -15.98
N LYS A 160 16.97 20.27 -15.15
CA LYS A 160 18.16 20.27 -14.28
C LYS A 160 18.33 21.53 -13.41
N SER A 161 17.24 22.15 -12.97
CA SER A 161 17.31 23.32 -12.09
C SER A 161 17.85 22.94 -10.71
N ASP A 162 18.33 23.93 -9.94
CA ASP A 162 18.48 23.77 -8.49
C ASP A 162 17.09 23.87 -7.83
N TYR A 163 16.79 22.96 -6.92
CA TYR A 163 15.56 22.92 -6.14
C TYR A 163 15.72 22.04 -4.91
N THR A 164 14.78 22.16 -3.97
CA THR A 164 14.70 21.30 -2.79
C THR A 164 13.31 20.68 -2.70
N PHE A 165 13.25 19.36 -2.50
CA PHE A 165 11.96 18.72 -2.24
C PHE A 165 11.45 19.11 -0.86
N LEU A 166 10.15 19.41 -0.76
CA LEU A 166 9.45 19.63 0.49
C LEU A 166 8.32 18.61 0.60
N ASP A 167 8.43 17.71 1.59
CA ASP A 167 7.49 16.63 1.84
C ASP A 167 6.48 17.03 2.91
N LEU A 168 5.20 17.06 2.54
CA LEU A 168 4.09 17.47 3.42
C LEU A 168 3.24 16.30 3.91
N ARG A 169 3.78 15.08 3.88
CA ARG A 169 3.12 13.89 4.42
C ARG A 169 3.31 13.78 5.93
N GLU A 170 2.50 12.96 6.57
CA GLU A 170 2.65 12.69 8.00
C GLU A 170 3.79 11.66 8.20
N GLU A 171 4.43 11.65 9.38
CA GLU A 171 5.55 10.73 9.72
C GLU A 171 5.25 9.26 9.36
N ALA A 172 4.01 8.81 9.62
CA ALA A 172 3.58 7.44 9.32
C ALA A 172 3.61 7.07 7.82
N GLU A 173 3.54 8.06 6.93
CA GLU A 173 3.68 7.85 5.48
C GLU A 173 5.14 7.91 5.02
N LEU A 174 6.02 8.62 5.76
CA LEU A 174 7.46 8.62 5.49
C LEU A 174 8.08 7.25 5.76
N MET A 175 7.53 6.49 6.72
CA MET A 175 7.89 5.08 6.94
C MET A 175 7.68 4.18 5.70
N MET A 176 6.86 4.59 4.72
CA MET A 176 6.61 3.85 3.48
C MET A 176 7.49 4.30 2.30
N GLY A 177 8.19 5.42 2.43
CA GLY A 177 8.87 6.09 1.31
C GLY A 177 9.11 7.56 1.59
N SER A 178 10.18 8.13 1.04
CA SER A 178 10.52 9.56 0.99
C SER A 178 11.51 9.79 -0.16
N ILE A 179 11.76 11.04 -0.58
CA ILE A 179 12.85 11.34 -1.54
C ILE A 179 14.08 11.78 -0.75
N ASP A 180 15.26 11.35 -1.18
CA ASP A 180 16.53 11.77 -0.59
C ASP A 180 16.73 13.29 -0.63
N GLY A 181 17.34 13.84 0.42
CA GLY A 181 17.53 15.29 0.59
C GLY A 181 16.25 16.12 0.70
N ALA A 182 15.06 15.51 0.75
CA ALA A 182 13.81 16.25 0.97
C ALA A 182 13.75 16.80 2.40
N ILE A 183 13.36 18.08 2.53
CA ILE A 183 12.95 18.64 3.81
C ILE A 183 11.56 18.10 4.13
N HIS A 184 11.33 17.68 5.37
CA HIS A 184 10.03 17.18 5.83
C HIS A 184 9.41 18.14 6.86
N ILE A 185 8.19 18.59 6.56
CA ILE A 185 7.35 19.37 7.46
C ILE A 185 5.89 18.91 7.22
N PRO A 186 5.26 18.17 8.14
CA PRO A 186 3.88 17.71 7.97
C PRO A 186 2.90 18.83 7.62
N MET A 187 1.87 18.52 6.82
CA MET A 187 0.91 19.52 6.34
C MET A 187 0.21 20.30 7.48
N GLY A 188 0.00 19.66 8.64
CA GLY A 188 -0.53 20.32 9.84
C GLY A 188 0.43 21.35 10.45
N GLU A 189 1.73 21.05 10.44
CA GLU A 189 2.79 21.87 11.04
C GLU A 189 3.30 22.98 10.13
N LEU A 190 3.10 22.86 8.81
CA LEU A 190 3.67 23.74 7.78
C LEU A 190 3.53 25.25 8.07
N ARG A 191 2.42 25.69 8.67
CA ARG A 191 2.21 27.11 9.03
C ARG A 191 3.05 27.57 10.22
N GLN A 192 3.34 26.67 11.16
CA GLN A 192 4.09 26.96 12.39
C GLN A 192 5.60 26.90 12.13
N ARG A 193 6.03 25.95 11.29
CA ARG A 193 7.45 25.68 10.95
C ARG A 193 7.94 26.37 9.68
N MET A 194 7.15 27.28 9.10
CA MET A 194 7.47 27.96 7.84
C MET A 194 8.73 28.84 7.90
N ASN A 195 9.20 29.19 9.09
CA ASN A 195 10.45 29.89 9.36
C ASN A 195 11.71 29.02 9.24
N GLU A 196 11.56 27.69 9.12
CA GLU A 196 12.67 26.76 8.80
C GLU A 196 13.06 26.82 7.31
N LEU A 197 12.25 27.48 6.47
CA LEU A 197 12.41 27.53 5.02
C LEU A 197 12.82 28.93 4.54
N ASP A 198 13.86 29.01 3.71
CA ASP A 198 14.27 30.22 2.99
C ASP A 198 13.24 30.56 1.89
N ARG A 199 12.78 31.81 1.82
CA ARG A 199 11.73 32.29 0.89
C ARG A 199 12.20 32.50 -0.54
N GLU A 200 13.50 32.66 -0.75
CA GLU A 200 14.09 32.88 -2.06
C GLU A 200 14.39 31.54 -2.78
N LYS A 201 14.57 30.46 -2.01
CA LYS A 201 14.90 29.13 -2.54
C LYS A 201 13.76 28.49 -3.33
N SER A 202 14.12 27.71 -4.34
CA SER A 202 13.19 26.91 -5.15
C SER A 202 12.75 25.63 -4.45
N TYR A 203 11.44 25.46 -4.23
CA TYR A 203 10.86 24.23 -3.69
C TYR A 203 9.99 23.49 -4.70
N VAL A 204 10.13 22.16 -4.69
CA VAL A 204 9.19 21.24 -5.32
C VAL A 204 8.45 20.51 -4.20
N ILE A 205 7.18 20.86 -3.99
CA ILE A 205 6.37 20.31 -2.91
C ILE A 205 5.70 19.01 -3.37
N LEU A 206 5.78 17.98 -2.52
CA LEU A 206 5.19 16.66 -2.78
C LEU A 206 4.30 16.17 -1.64
N CYS A 207 3.39 15.27 -1.99
CA CYS A 207 2.68 14.40 -1.05
C CYS A 207 2.19 13.14 -1.80
N SER A 208 1.44 12.28 -1.12
CA SER A 208 1.02 10.97 -1.64
C SER A 208 0.12 11.02 -2.88
N LEU A 209 -0.70 12.08 -3.05
CA LEU A 209 -1.70 12.20 -4.12
C LEU A 209 -1.78 13.61 -4.75
N GLY A 210 -0.79 14.49 -4.53
CA GLY A 210 -0.78 15.87 -5.03
C GLY A 210 -1.64 16.90 -4.27
N VAL A 211 -2.71 16.47 -3.56
CA VAL A 211 -3.67 17.39 -2.91
C VAL A 211 -3.06 18.23 -1.79
N ARG A 212 -2.31 17.63 -0.85
CA ARG A 212 -1.66 18.37 0.24
C ARG A 212 -0.54 19.28 -0.28
N SER A 213 0.20 18.86 -1.30
CA SER A 213 1.24 19.68 -1.92
C SER A 213 0.68 20.89 -2.66
N TYR A 214 -0.48 20.79 -3.32
CA TYR A 214 -1.21 21.96 -3.83
C TYR A 214 -1.59 22.94 -2.70
N LEU A 215 -2.19 22.44 -1.61
CA LEU A 215 -2.57 23.30 -0.48
C LEU A 215 -1.36 23.97 0.18
N GLY A 216 -0.26 23.22 0.38
CA GLY A 216 0.99 23.76 0.89
C GLY A 216 1.60 24.81 -0.03
N ALA A 217 1.59 24.60 -1.35
CA ALA A 217 2.07 25.57 -2.33
C ALA A 217 1.25 26.87 -2.32
N ARG A 218 -0.08 26.79 -2.19
CA ARG A 218 -0.94 27.97 -2.00
C ARG A 218 -0.57 28.72 -0.72
N ILE A 219 -0.41 28.02 0.41
CA ILE A 219 -0.01 28.64 1.68
C ILE A 219 1.35 29.33 1.54
N MET A 220 2.37 28.65 1.01
CA MET A 220 3.72 29.21 0.87
C MET A 220 3.77 30.41 -0.08
N LYS A 221 3.13 30.35 -1.27
CA LYS A 221 3.01 31.51 -2.17
C LYS A 221 2.32 32.69 -1.46
N GLN A 222 1.25 32.45 -0.69
CA GLN A 222 0.57 33.48 0.10
C GLN A 222 1.42 34.07 1.25
N HIS A 223 2.42 33.33 1.74
CA HIS A 223 3.38 33.81 2.75
C HIS A 223 4.66 34.41 2.13
N GLY A 224 4.69 34.61 0.81
CA GLY A 224 5.77 35.32 0.11
C GLY A 224 6.96 34.47 -0.30
N PHE A 225 6.81 33.14 -0.39
CA PHE A 225 7.79 32.29 -1.07
C PHE A 225 7.68 32.48 -2.58
N ARG A 226 8.80 32.77 -3.24
CA ARG A 226 8.80 33.13 -4.67
C ARG A 226 8.67 31.89 -5.57
N ASN A 227 9.51 30.90 -5.31
CA ASN A 227 9.78 29.79 -6.23
C ASN A 227 9.19 28.49 -5.67
N VAL A 228 7.89 28.28 -5.88
CA VAL A 228 7.15 27.14 -5.29
C VAL A 228 6.32 26.42 -6.34
N ARG A 229 6.70 25.15 -6.60
CA ARG A 229 6.10 24.28 -7.62
C ARG A 229 5.58 22.98 -6.99
N VAL A 230 4.58 22.35 -7.59
CA VAL A 230 4.00 21.08 -7.11
C VAL A 230 4.38 19.92 -8.00
N LEU A 231 4.82 18.82 -7.38
CA LEU A 231 5.12 17.58 -8.07
C LEU A 231 3.82 16.88 -8.52
N SER A 232 3.56 16.90 -9.83
CA SER A 232 2.30 16.40 -10.40
C SER A 232 2.10 14.90 -10.12
N ALA A 233 0.88 14.53 -9.75
CA ALA A 233 0.50 13.19 -9.27
C ALA A 233 1.31 12.61 -8.08
N GLY A 234 2.15 13.40 -7.41
CA GLY A 234 2.77 13.05 -6.13
C GLY A 234 3.86 11.97 -6.19
N LEU A 235 4.21 11.44 -5.01
CA LEU A 235 5.31 10.46 -4.86
C LEU A 235 5.13 9.17 -5.71
N PRO A 236 3.93 8.56 -5.86
CA PRO A 236 3.77 7.37 -6.71
C PRO A 236 4.12 7.62 -8.17
N ALA A 237 3.80 8.81 -8.70
CA ALA A 237 4.19 9.20 -10.05
C ALA A 237 5.71 9.43 -10.15
N TRP A 238 6.32 10.13 -9.18
CA TRP A 238 7.77 10.28 -9.12
C TRP A 238 8.50 8.94 -9.16
N ASN A 239 8.13 8.02 -8.26
CA ASN A 239 8.72 6.68 -8.17
C ASN A 239 8.55 5.89 -9.48
N SER A 240 7.41 6.04 -10.16
CA SER A 240 7.14 5.38 -11.45
C SER A 240 8.06 5.84 -12.58
N PHE A 241 8.51 7.11 -12.57
CA PHE A 241 9.50 7.63 -13.52
C PHE A 241 10.97 7.44 -13.04
N HIS A 242 11.18 7.02 -11.78
CA HIS A 242 12.49 6.96 -11.12
C HIS A 242 12.85 5.57 -10.56
N GLN A 243 12.30 4.50 -11.14
CA GLN A 243 12.53 3.12 -10.66
C GLN A 243 14.03 2.72 -10.64
N ASP A 244 14.86 3.34 -11.47
CA ASP A 244 16.33 3.17 -11.48
C ASP A 244 17.08 3.91 -10.34
N LYS A 245 16.39 4.72 -9.52
CA LYS A 245 16.96 5.51 -8.41
C LYS A 245 16.31 5.18 -7.06
N ASN A 246 16.59 3.98 -6.56
CA ASN A 246 16.20 3.56 -5.20
C ASN A 246 16.88 4.43 -4.12
N ILE A 247 16.19 5.43 -3.58
CA ILE A 247 16.51 6.03 -2.28
C ILE A 247 15.22 6.34 -1.51
N ILE A 248 14.99 5.60 -0.42
CA ILE A 248 13.87 5.65 0.53
C ILE A 248 14.44 5.22 1.90
N THR A 249 14.10 5.90 3.00
CA THR A 249 14.75 5.64 4.33
C THR A 249 13.78 5.73 5.53
N PRO A 250 13.25 4.60 6.05
CA PRO A 250 12.32 4.55 7.21
C PRO A 250 12.96 4.57 8.63
N ARG A 251 12.14 4.67 9.70
CA ARG A 251 12.58 4.85 11.11
C ARG A 251 11.65 4.23 12.21
N ALA A 252 12.04 3.10 12.83
CA ALA A 252 11.53 2.43 14.08
C ALA A 252 10.14 1.67 14.10
N THR A 253 9.95 0.65 14.99
CA THR A 253 8.72 -0.23 15.23
C THR A 253 8.91 -1.29 16.40
N ALA A 254 7.89 -2.09 16.89
CA ALA A 254 7.91 -2.60 18.33
C ALA A 254 7.02 -3.73 19.12
N THR A 255 6.81 -5.07 18.91
CA THR A 255 6.17 -6.20 19.78
C THR A 255 4.80 -6.16 20.61
N ILE A 256 3.94 -7.23 20.64
CA ILE A 256 2.74 -7.60 21.49
C ILE A 256 2.33 -9.08 21.19
N GLY A 257 2.21 -9.98 22.19
CA GLY A 257 1.77 -11.40 22.01
C GLY A 257 0.30 -11.77 22.30
N THR A 258 -0.09 -13.04 22.02
CA THR A 258 -1.50 -13.57 22.05
C THR A 258 -1.64 -15.05 22.46
N ALA A 259 -2.86 -15.52 22.84
CA ALA A 259 -3.23 -16.94 23.03
C ALA A 259 -4.78 -17.14 23.10
N GLU A 260 -5.30 -18.34 22.78
CA GLU A 260 -6.75 -18.67 22.69
C GLU A 260 -7.15 -19.99 23.40
N ALA A 261 -8.44 -20.17 23.71
CA ALA A 261 -9.04 -21.45 24.13
C ALA A 261 -10.55 -21.54 23.74
N LYS A 262 -11.08 -22.76 23.55
CA LYS A 262 -12.49 -23.02 23.17
C LYS A 262 -13.30 -23.66 24.32
N PHE A 263 -14.61 -23.39 24.35
CA PHE A 263 -15.60 -24.06 25.20
C PHE A 263 -16.79 -24.54 24.36
N ASP A 264 -17.56 -25.50 24.89
CA ASP A 264 -18.65 -26.18 24.20
C ASP A 264 -20.02 -25.55 24.49
N VAL A 265 -20.89 -25.40 23.48
CA VAL A 265 -22.21 -24.74 23.64
C VAL A 265 -23.32 -25.35 22.78
N HIS A 266 -24.27 -25.98 23.47
CA HIS A 266 -25.63 -26.15 22.98
C HIS A 266 -26.53 -25.04 23.53
N GLY A 267 -27.18 -24.30 22.63
CA GLY A 267 -28.16 -23.25 22.94
C GLY A 267 -28.72 -22.61 21.67
N GLU A 268 -30.03 -22.33 21.68
CA GLU A 268 -30.64 -21.40 20.71
C GLU A 268 -30.27 -19.96 21.09
N PRO A 269 -30.00 -19.08 20.11
CA PRO A 269 -29.59 -17.71 20.41
C PRO A 269 -30.79 -16.80 20.71
N ASP A 270 -30.67 -15.98 21.75
CA ASP A 270 -31.64 -14.93 22.09
C ASP A 270 -31.82 -13.90 20.96
N MET A 271 -30.77 -13.67 20.16
CA MET A 271 -30.78 -12.73 19.04
C MET A 271 -29.90 -13.22 17.89
N LYS A 272 -30.31 -12.93 16.64
CA LYS A 272 -29.51 -13.17 15.43
C LYS A 272 -29.17 -11.85 14.72
N LEU A 273 -27.95 -11.73 14.22
CA LEU A 273 -27.42 -10.57 13.48
C LEU A 273 -26.75 -11.05 12.19
N ASN A 274 -26.93 -10.32 11.10
CA ASN A 274 -26.23 -10.57 9.83
C ASN A 274 -25.41 -9.35 9.44
N VAL A 275 -24.09 -9.52 9.36
CA VAL A 275 -23.08 -8.51 9.00
C VAL A 275 -22.34 -8.86 7.70
N ALA A 276 -22.88 -9.80 6.91
CA ALA A 276 -22.35 -10.18 5.61
C ALA A 276 -22.18 -8.98 4.67
N GLY A 277 -21.07 -8.95 3.93
CA GLY A 277 -20.71 -7.84 3.04
C GLY A 277 -19.86 -6.72 3.66
N ALA A 278 -19.76 -6.62 4.99
CA ALA A 278 -18.81 -5.72 5.63
C ALA A 278 -17.37 -6.29 5.61
N GLN A 279 -16.36 -5.40 5.66
CA GLN A 279 -14.93 -5.74 5.68
C GLN A 279 -14.27 -5.24 6.98
N CYS A 280 -13.27 -5.95 7.48
CA CYS A 280 -12.53 -5.64 8.72
C CYS A 280 -12.09 -4.16 8.78
N PRO A 281 -12.34 -3.43 9.89
CA PRO A 281 -12.89 -3.89 11.18
C PRO A 281 -14.43 -3.87 11.28
N GLY A 282 -15.16 -3.51 10.22
CA GLY A 282 -16.60 -3.27 10.22
C GLY A 282 -17.47 -4.35 10.89
N PRO A 283 -17.28 -5.66 10.60
CA PRO A 283 -18.03 -6.74 11.26
C PRO A 283 -17.90 -6.74 12.79
N ILE A 284 -16.73 -6.40 13.34
CA ILE A 284 -16.45 -6.44 14.78
C ILE A 284 -17.17 -5.31 15.51
N LEU A 285 -17.18 -4.10 14.93
CA LEU A 285 -17.87 -2.94 15.48
C LEU A 285 -19.39 -3.14 15.60
N GLN A 286 -19.99 -3.84 14.61
CA GLN A 286 -21.43 -4.15 14.62
C GLN A 286 -21.79 -5.20 15.70
N VAL A 287 -20.89 -6.16 15.97
CA VAL A 287 -21.05 -7.13 17.07
C VAL A 287 -21.02 -6.43 18.43
N ALA A 288 -20.13 -5.46 18.63
CA ALA A 288 -20.07 -4.67 19.86
C ALA A 288 -21.41 -3.99 20.16
N GLN A 289 -21.96 -3.25 19.18
CA GLN A 289 -23.21 -2.51 19.33
C GLN A 289 -24.44 -3.42 19.51
N ALA A 290 -24.45 -4.61 18.89
CA ALA A 290 -25.52 -5.58 19.10
C ALA A 290 -25.49 -6.18 20.52
N LEU A 291 -24.30 -6.47 21.06
CA LEU A 291 -24.14 -6.96 22.43
C LEU A 291 -24.56 -5.92 23.49
N GLU A 292 -24.45 -4.62 23.23
CA GLU A 292 -24.94 -3.58 24.17
C GLU A 292 -26.43 -3.75 24.53
N ASN A 293 -27.25 -4.19 23.57
CA ASN A 293 -28.70 -4.31 23.69
C ASN A 293 -29.18 -5.61 24.37
N LEU A 294 -28.29 -6.60 24.55
CA LEU A 294 -28.58 -7.85 25.27
C LEU A 294 -28.31 -7.72 26.77
N LYS A 295 -28.85 -8.64 27.58
CA LYS A 295 -28.47 -8.78 29.00
C LYS A 295 -27.32 -9.76 29.15
N ASP A 296 -26.55 -9.61 30.22
CA ASP A 296 -25.42 -10.49 30.50
C ASP A 296 -25.88 -11.94 30.63
N GLY A 297 -25.12 -12.86 30.03
CA GLY A 297 -25.49 -14.27 29.93
C GLY A 297 -26.30 -14.65 28.68
N GLN A 298 -26.95 -13.71 27.98
CA GLN A 298 -27.68 -13.98 26.73
C GLN A 298 -26.75 -14.20 25.53
N ILE A 299 -27.24 -14.93 24.52
CA ILE A 299 -26.49 -15.42 23.36
C ILE A 299 -26.88 -14.67 22.08
N LEU A 300 -25.88 -14.09 21.41
CA LEU A 300 -25.97 -13.51 20.08
C LEU A 300 -25.38 -14.47 19.04
N GLU A 301 -26.12 -14.77 17.97
CA GLU A 301 -25.60 -15.45 16.78
C GLU A 301 -25.33 -14.42 15.67
N VAL A 302 -24.17 -14.48 15.03
CA VAL A 302 -23.69 -13.50 14.05
C VAL A 302 -23.25 -14.19 12.77
N ILE A 303 -23.76 -13.75 11.63
CA ILE A 303 -23.43 -14.26 10.29
C ILE A 303 -22.58 -13.22 9.55
N SER A 304 -21.41 -13.62 9.06
CA SER A 304 -20.45 -12.76 8.35
C SER A 304 -19.92 -13.44 7.08
N THR A 305 -19.28 -12.70 6.18
CA THR A 305 -18.57 -13.23 4.99
C THR A 305 -17.09 -12.87 4.96
N ASP A 306 -16.64 -11.98 5.86
CA ASP A 306 -15.24 -11.58 5.97
C ASP A 306 -14.40 -12.70 6.58
N GLN A 307 -13.29 -13.04 5.93
CA GLN A 307 -12.38 -14.10 6.37
C GLN A 307 -11.48 -13.69 7.54
N GLY A 308 -11.28 -12.37 7.76
CA GLY A 308 -10.58 -11.87 8.95
C GLY A 308 -11.36 -12.16 10.24
N PHE A 309 -12.67 -11.93 10.21
CA PHE A 309 -13.60 -12.13 11.32
C PHE A 309 -13.48 -13.49 12.04
N TYR A 310 -13.18 -14.57 11.31
CA TYR A 310 -12.96 -15.90 11.90
C TYR A 310 -11.73 -15.97 12.82
N ARG A 311 -10.67 -15.19 12.53
CA ARG A 311 -9.42 -15.11 13.30
C ARG A 311 -9.44 -13.98 14.33
N ASP A 312 -10.12 -12.88 14.03
CA ASP A 312 -10.10 -11.68 14.87
C ASP A 312 -11.05 -11.80 16.08
N MET A 313 -12.15 -12.56 15.95
CA MET A 313 -13.21 -12.60 16.96
C MET A 313 -12.82 -13.21 18.32
N PRO A 314 -12.06 -14.33 18.43
CA PRO A 314 -11.65 -14.85 19.74
C PRO A 314 -10.77 -13.87 20.51
N MET A 315 -9.84 -13.22 19.80
CA MET A 315 -8.97 -12.16 20.31
C MET A 315 -9.73 -10.90 20.71
N TRP A 316 -10.78 -10.52 19.99
CA TRP A 316 -11.63 -9.39 20.38
C TRP A 316 -12.50 -9.70 21.60
N CYS A 317 -13.04 -10.91 21.71
CA CYS A 317 -13.83 -11.36 22.86
C CYS A 317 -13.01 -11.32 24.15
N SER A 318 -11.79 -11.86 24.14
CA SER A 318 -10.91 -11.88 25.31
C SER A 318 -10.47 -10.48 25.77
N ARG A 319 -10.31 -9.53 24.83
CA ARG A 319 -9.97 -8.12 25.13
C ARG A 319 -11.16 -7.27 25.59
N THR A 320 -12.40 -7.64 25.24
CA THR A 320 -13.62 -6.91 25.64
C THR A 320 -14.38 -7.54 26.80
N GLY A 321 -13.95 -8.71 27.29
CA GLY A 321 -14.61 -9.40 28.40
C GLY A 321 -15.93 -10.09 28.01
N ASN A 322 -16.12 -10.42 26.73
CA ASN A 322 -17.25 -11.21 26.23
C ASN A 322 -16.82 -12.66 26.00
N THR A 323 -17.75 -13.61 26.05
CA THR A 323 -17.43 -15.04 25.86
C THR A 323 -17.77 -15.49 24.44
N LEU A 324 -16.76 -15.82 23.62
CA LEU A 324 -17.00 -16.55 22.37
C LEU A 324 -17.43 -17.98 22.68
N LEU A 325 -18.48 -18.47 22.03
CA LEU A 325 -19.09 -19.77 22.28
C LEU A 325 -18.74 -20.78 21.19
N CYS A 326 -19.04 -20.44 19.94
CA CYS A 326 -18.56 -21.18 18.77
C CYS A 326 -18.28 -20.21 17.63
N ILE A 327 -17.46 -20.63 16.67
CA ILE A 327 -17.28 -19.94 15.40
C ILE A 327 -16.95 -20.97 14.31
N ASP A 328 -17.82 -21.03 13.32
CA ASP A 328 -17.91 -22.08 12.31
C ASP A 328 -17.95 -21.44 10.91
N LYS A 329 -17.59 -22.21 9.87
CA LYS A 329 -17.38 -21.68 8.52
C LYS A 329 -17.96 -22.62 7.46
N GLU A 330 -18.89 -22.09 6.68
CA GLU A 330 -19.60 -22.80 5.61
C GLU A 330 -19.37 -22.08 4.27
N GLU A 331 -18.60 -22.71 3.38
CA GLU A 331 -18.15 -22.19 2.08
C GLU A 331 -17.59 -20.76 2.07
N LYS A 332 -18.46 -19.75 1.97
CA LYS A 332 -18.15 -18.30 1.88
C LYS A 332 -18.65 -17.49 3.07
N THR A 333 -19.26 -18.15 4.06
CA THR A 333 -19.95 -17.54 5.19
C THR A 333 -19.39 -18.10 6.50
N ILE A 334 -19.37 -17.28 7.54
CA ILE A 334 -18.88 -17.59 8.88
C ILE A 334 -20.01 -17.30 9.86
N VAL A 335 -20.29 -18.23 10.76
CA VAL A 335 -21.33 -18.10 11.78
C VAL A 335 -20.67 -18.20 13.15
N ALA A 336 -20.86 -17.18 13.99
CA ALA A 336 -20.30 -17.11 15.34
C ALA A 336 -21.42 -17.02 16.37
N LYS A 337 -21.31 -17.74 17.50
CA LYS A 337 -22.15 -17.52 18.68
C LYS A 337 -21.32 -16.90 19.79
N LEU A 338 -21.85 -15.86 20.41
CA LEU A 338 -21.21 -15.09 21.48
C LEU A 338 -22.18 -14.95 22.66
N ARG A 339 -21.67 -14.93 23.88
CA ARG A 339 -22.43 -14.57 25.08
C ARG A 339 -21.92 -13.26 25.64
N LYS A 340 -22.85 -12.37 25.99
CA LYS A 340 -22.51 -11.09 26.62
C LYS A 340 -21.90 -11.32 28.00
N GLY A 341 -20.77 -10.66 28.25
CA GLY A 341 -20.00 -10.77 29.49
C GLY A 341 -19.17 -12.05 29.60
N SER A 342 -18.39 -12.13 30.69
CA SER A 342 -17.54 -13.26 31.05
C SER A 342 -17.76 -13.63 32.51
N ASN A 343 -17.49 -14.89 32.86
CA ASN A 343 -17.75 -15.43 34.19
C ASN A 343 -16.53 -15.30 35.14
N GLN A 344 -15.67 -14.28 34.92
CA GLN A 344 -14.46 -14.02 35.72
C GLN A 344 -14.23 -12.51 35.92
N PRO A 345 -13.81 -12.07 37.13
CA PRO A 345 -13.56 -10.66 37.42
C PRO A 345 -12.23 -10.15 36.87
N VAL A 346 -12.21 -8.92 36.37
CA VAL A 346 -11.01 -8.25 35.83
C VAL A 346 -10.35 -7.38 36.92
N SER A 347 -9.02 -7.38 36.98
CA SER A 347 -8.23 -6.50 37.84
C SER A 347 -7.21 -5.70 37.01
N GLN A 348 -7.07 -4.41 37.29
CA GLN A 348 -6.10 -3.52 36.64
C GLN A 348 -4.81 -3.41 37.47
N GLN A 349 -3.65 -3.42 36.81
CA GLN A 349 -2.38 -2.94 37.37
C GLN A 349 -1.58 -2.17 36.31
N LEU A 350 -0.73 -1.26 36.77
CA LEU A 350 0.17 -0.42 35.97
C LEU A 350 1.49 -1.16 35.72
N THR A 351 2.01 -1.17 34.50
CA THR A 351 3.34 -1.77 34.21
C THR A 351 4.06 -1.12 33.03
N GLU A 352 5.28 -0.66 33.32
CA GLU A 352 6.50 -0.53 32.50
C GLU A 352 6.53 0.20 31.13
N ILE A 353 7.71 0.77 30.85
CA ILE A 353 8.08 1.38 29.57
C ILE A 353 8.53 0.26 28.62
N PRO A 354 8.06 0.22 27.36
CA PRO A 354 8.42 -0.86 26.45
C PRO A 354 9.92 -0.90 26.07
N ASN A 355 10.54 -2.09 26.16
CA ASN A 355 11.98 -2.33 25.91
C ASN A 355 12.26 -3.68 25.19
N ASN A 356 11.24 -4.28 24.59
CA ASN A 356 11.39 -5.43 23.70
C ASN A 356 12.17 -5.05 22.43
N LYS A 357 12.36 -5.96 21.47
CA LYS A 357 13.00 -5.68 20.16
C LYS A 357 12.28 -6.42 19.04
N THR A 358 12.25 -5.84 17.84
CA THR A 358 11.60 -6.44 16.66
C THR A 358 12.55 -6.55 15.47
N MET A 359 12.28 -7.51 14.60
CA MET A 359 12.94 -7.63 13.29
C MET A 359 11.95 -8.10 12.23
N VAL A 360 11.94 -7.46 11.06
CA VAL A 360 11.37 -8.06 9.84
C VAL A 360 12.49 -8.71 9.06
N VAL A 361 12.43 -10.04 8.89
CA VAL A 361 13.39 -10.79 8.08
C VAL A 361 12.77 -11.02 6.71
N PHE A 362 13.13 -10.17 5.76
CA PHE A 362 12.68 -10.23 4.37
C PHE A 362 13.69 -10.96 3.48
N SER A 363 14.99 -10.85 3.79
CA SER A 363 16.06 -11.45 2.99
C SER A 363 16.20 -12.96 3.19
N GLY A 364 16.54 -13.66 2.11
CA GLY A 364 17.01 -15.05 2.11
C GLY A 364 18.53 -15.20 1.95
N ASP A 365 19.31 -14.14 2.12
CA ASP A 365 20.78 -14.18 1.99
C ASP A 365 21.43 -14.71 3.28
N LEU A 366 22.44 -15.57 3.12
CA LEU A 366 23.15 -16.26 4.19
C LEU A 366 23.80 -15.29 5.20
N ASP A 367 24.54 -14.29 4.71
CA ASP A 367 25.23 -13.29 5.53
C ASP A 367 24.27 -12.39 6.31
N LYS A 368 23.14 -12.01 5.71
CA LYS A 368 22.09 -11.21 6.38
C LYS A 368 21.33 -12.03 7.42
N ALA A 369 21.01 -13.29 7.12
CA ALA A 369 20.39 -14.21 8.08
C ALA A 369 21.31 -14.48 9.29
N ILE A 370 22.63 -14.59 9.08
CA ILE A 370 23.63 -14.68 10.15
C ILE A 370 23.62 -13.40 10.99
N ALA A 371 23.67 -12.21 10.35
CA ALA A 371 23.64 -10.93 11.06
C ALA A 371 22.35 -10.76 11.90
N ALA A 372 21.18 -11.09 11.34
CA ALA A 372 19.89 -11.03 12.03
C ALA A 372 19.91 -11.87 13.32
N LEU A 373 20.34 -13.12 13.24
CA LEU A 373 20.32 -14.03 14.38
C LEU A 373 21.45 -13.75 15.39
N ILE A 374 22.60 -13.21 14.97
CA ILE A 374 23.61 -12.69 15.93
C ILE A 374 23.02 -11.52 16.73
N ILE A 375 22.33 -10.57 16.08
CA ILE A 375 21.73 -9.42 16.78
C ILE A 375 20.56 -9.89 17.67
N ALA A 376 19.75 -10.85 17.22
CA ALA A 376 18.62 -11.38 18.00
C ALA A 376 19.09 -12.11 19.26
N ASN A 377 20.07 -13.01 19.15
CA ASN A 377 20.70 -13.67 20.31
C ASN A 377 21.41 -12.65 21.23
N GLY A 378 22.05 -11.62 20.66
CA GLY A 378 22.63 -10.52 21.42
C GLY A 378 21.57 -9.79 22.26
N ALA A 379 20.46 -9.39 21.65
CA ALA A 379 19.36 -8.71 22.36
C ALA A 379 18.69 -9.61 23.41
N ALA A 380 18.44 -10.89 23.08
CA ALA A 380 17.87 -11.86 24.02
C ALA A 380 18.79 -12.12 25.23
N SER A 381 20.10 -12.24 25.03
CA SER A 381 21.07 -12.41 26.12
C SER A 381 21.20 -11.18 27.03
N MET A 382 20.77 -9.99 26.56
CA MET A 382 20.58 -8.78 27.38
C MET A 382 19.22 -8.74 28.12
N GLY A 383 18.45 -9.84 28.12
CA GLY A 383 17.16 -9.93 28.82
C GLY A 383 16.00 -9.23 28.13
N ARG A 384 16.10 -8.94 26.81
CA ARG A 384 15.02 -8.31 26.04
C ARG A 384 14.23 -9.35 25.27
N GLN A 385 12.91 -9.28 25.32
CA GLN A 385 12.05 -10.10 24.46
C GLN A 385 12.24 -9.67 22.99
N VAL A 386 12.48 -10.62 22.10
CA VAL A 386 12.72 -10.36 20.66
C VAL A 386 11.71 -11.11 19.82
N THR A 387 11.08 -10.42 18.86
CA THR A 387 10.20 -11.03 17.85
C THR A 387 10.75 -10.82 16.44
N MET A 388 10.86 -11.90 15.65
CA MET A 388 11.37 -11.92 14.29
C MET A 388 10.26 -12.37 13.31
N PHE A 389 9.79 -11.44 12.47
CA PHE A 389 8.74 -11.68 11.48
C PHE A 389 9.35 -11.99 10.11
N TYR A 390 9.33 -13.26 9.74
CA TYR A 390 9.84 -13.77 8.48
C TYR A 390 8.79 -13.63 7.39
N THR A 391 9.15 -12.91 6.34
CA THR A 391 8.26 -12.58 5.23
C THR A 391 9.01 -12.68 3.91
N PHE A 392 8.29 -12.87 2.80
CA PHE A 392 8.85 -13.12 1.47
C PHE A 392 10.06 -14.09 1.51
N TRP A 393 11.24 -13.70 0.99
CA TRP A 393 12.37 -14.61 0.82
C TRP A 393 12.93 -15.15 2.14
N GLY A 394 12.79 -14.39 3.24
CA GLY A 394 13.17 -14.79 4.59
C GLY A 394 12.44 -16.04 5.09
N LEU A 395 11.22 -16.32 4.60
CA LEU A 395 10.54 -17.59 4.87
C LEU A 395 11.39 -18.81 4.46
N ASN A 396 12.29 -18.69 3.49
CA ASN A 396 13.16 -19.80 3.08
C ASN A 396 14.24 -20.15 4.12
N ILE A 397 14.55 -19.25 5.07
CA ILE A 397 15.42 -19.54 6.22
C ILE A 397 14.72 -20.56 7.13
N LEU A 398 13.42 -20.33 7.41
CA LEU A 398 12.57 -21.16 8.27
C LEU A 398 12.13 -22.50 7.64
N ARG A 399 12.38 -22.72 6.35
CA ARG A 399 11.98 -23.98 5.69
C ARG A 399 12.85 -25.14 6.16
N ARG A 400 12.22 -26.29 6.45
CA ARG A 400 12.93 -27.56 6.66
C ARG A 400 13.84 -27.84 5.45
N HIS A 401 15.02 -28.37 5.73
CA HIS A 401 16.00 -28.71 4.69
C HIS A 401 15.49 -29.78 3.71
N ASP A 402 14.66 -30.69 4.22
CA ASP A 402 14.26 -31.93 3.54
C ASP A 402 12.97 -31.76 2.73
N LYS A 403 12.81 -32.59 1.69
CA LYS A 403 11.78 -32.39 0.67
C LYS A 403 10.47 -33.09 1.04
N ILE A 404 9.59 -32.38 1.72
CA ILE A 404 8.19 -32.78 1.90
C ILE A 404 7.44 -32.63 0.55
N SER A 405 6.54 -33.57 0.25
CA SER A 405 5.84 -33.67 -1.04
C SER A 405 4.34 -33.42 -0.89
N LEU A 406 3.90 -32.21 -1.23
CA LEU A 406 2.52 -31.75 -1.02
C LEU A 406 1.80 -31.50 -2.36
N LYS A 407 0.49 -31.78 -2.40
CA LYS A 407 -0.38 -31.42 -3.53
C LYS A 407 -0.59 -29.89 -3.54
N LYS A 408 0.04 -29.21 -4.50
CA LYS A 408 0.00 -27.75 -4.72
C LYS A 408 -0.42 -27.43 -6.17
N PRO A 409 -1.11 -26.30 -6.41
CA PRO A 409 -1.28 -25.71 -7.75
C PRO A 409 0.02 -25.63 -8.54
N PHE A 410 -0.05 -25.77 -9.87
CA PHE A 410 1.12 -25.91 -10.74
C PHE A 410 2.14 -24.77 -10.58
N ILE A 411 1.67 -23.51 -10.57
CA ILE A 411 2.49 -22.31 -10.45
C ILE A 411 3.19 -22.26 -9.07
N GLN A 412 2.43 -22.42 -7.98
CA GLN A 412 2.98 -22.50 -6.62
C GLN A 412 3.99 -23.64 -6.46
N LYS A 413 3.75 -24.80 -7.10
CA LYS A 413 4.67 -25.94 -7.08
C LYS A 413 5.98 -25.64 -7.81
N ALA A 414 5.94 -24.92 -8.93
CA ALA A 414 7.14 -24.49 -9.64
C ALA A 414 7.94 -23.46 -8.80
N PHE A 415 7.26 -22.44 -8.28
CA PHE A 415 7.88 -21.40 -7.45
C PHE A 415 8.55 -21.98 -6.19
N ALA A 416 7.83 -22.82 -5.43
CA ALA A 416 8.34 -23.53 -4.25
C ALA A 416 9.46 -24.55 -4.53
N SER A 417 9.73 -24.87 -5.81
CA SER A 417 10.85 -25.70 -6.26
C SER A 417 12.07 -24.90 -6.73
N MET A 418 11.90 -23.63 -7.10
CA MET A 418 13.00 -22.74 -7.52
C MET A 418 13.72 -22.11 -6.31
N MET A 419 12.99 -21.88 -5.22
CA MET A 419 13.50 -21.22 -4.03
C MET A 419 14.37 -22.13 -3.13
N PRO A 420 15.38 -21.57 -2.43
CA PRO A 420 16.22 -22.31 -1.50
C PRO A 420 15.42 -22.88 -0.32
N ARG A 421 16.03 -23.83 0.41
CA ARG A 421 15.36 -24.59 1.49
C ARG A 421 16.27 -24.68 2.70
N GLY A 422 15.94 -23.90 3.72
CA GLY A 422 16.68 -23.78 4.96
C GLY A 422 18.01 -23.03 4.80
N THR A 423 18.53 -22.62 5.95
CA THR A 423 19.84 -22.00 6.20
C THR A 423 21.00 -22.52 5.32
N LYS A 424 21.04 -23.84 5.05
CA LYS A 424 22.12 -24.54 4.34
C LYS A 424 22.21 -24.24 2.84
N LYS A 425 21.13 -23.73 2.22
CA LYS A 425 21.04 -23.49 0.75
C LYS A 425 20.97 -22.01 0.37
N LEU A 426 21.18 -21.11 1.34
CA LEU A 426 21.21 -19.68 1.13
C LEU A 426 22.54 -19.26 0.49
N GLY A 427 22.49 -18.31 -0.47
CA GLY A 427 23.68 -17.70 -1.08
C GLY A 427 24.12 -16.45 -0.32
N LEU A 428 25.32 -15.93 -0.61
CA LEU A 428 25.70 -14.60 -0.12
C LEU A 428 25.00 -13.47 -0.89
N SER A 429 24.71 -12.37 -0.21
CA SER A 429 24.13 -11.15 -0.79
C SER A 429 25.05 -10.47 -1.82
N ARG A 430 26.37 -10.63 -1.66
CA ARG A 430 27.42 -10.15 -2.59
C ARG A 430 28.55 -11.18 -2.70
N MET A 431 29.31 -11.14 -3.79
CA MET A 431 30.47 -12.02 -4.05
C MET A 431 30.16 -13.52 -3.92
N ASN A 432 28.93 -13.93 -4.23
CA ASN A 432 28.51 -15.33 -4.07
C ASN A 432 29.21 -16.29 -5.05
N PHE A 433 29.66 -15.81 -6.23
CA PHE A 433 30.40 -16.56 -7.25
C PHE A 433 29.86 -17.99 -7.48
N MET A 434 28.60 -18.09 -7.94
CA MET A 434 27.88 -19.37 -8.14
C MET A 434 27.85 -20.31 -6.90
N GLY A 435 27.87 -19.73 -5.70
CA GLY A 435 27.88 -20.45 -4.41
C GLY A 435 29.28 -20.73 -3.85
N ALA A 436 30.35 -20.36 -4.54
CA ALA A 436 31.71 -20.46 -4.00
C ALA A 436 31.93 -19.51 -2.81
N GLY A 437 31.37 -18.30 -2.86
CA GLY A 437 31.43 -17.32 -1.77
C GLY A 437 30.77 -17.82 -0.49
N ALA A 438 29.55 -18.39 -0.59
CA ALA A 438 28.84 -18.94 0.57
C ALA A 438 29.61 -20.09 1.26
N LYS A 439 30.31 -20.93 0.48
CA LYS A 439 31.21 -21.96 1.00
C LYS A 439 32.45 -21.35 1.66
N LEU A 440 33.04 -20.30 1.07
CA LEU A 440 34.20 -19.61 1.61
C LEU A 440 33.88 -18.92 2.93
N ILE A 441 32.79 -18.17 3.04
CA ILE A 441 32.38 -17.53 4.31
C ILE A 441 32.05 -18.55 5.38
N ARG A 442 31.28 -19.63 5.08
CA ARG A 442 31.05 -20.71 6.06
C ARG A 442 32.34 -21.38 6.54
N LYS A 443 33.38 -21.46 5.70
CA LYS A 443 34.71 -21.91 6.14
C LYS A 443 35.39 -20.87 7.02
N ILE A 444 35.46 -19.60 6.61
CA ILE A 444 36.09 -18.50 7.38
C ILE A 444 35.45 -18.39 8.77
N MET A 445 34.13 -18.48 8.88
CA MET A 445 33.41 -18.51 10.15
C MET A 445 33.88 -19.66 11.05
N LYS A 446 33.88 -20.89 10.52
CA LYS A 446 34.35 -22.07 11.27
C LYS A 446 35.80 -21.95 11.72
N ASP A 447 36.68 -21.49 10.83
CA ASP A 447 38.11 -21.32 11.11
C ASP A 447 38.34 -20.22 12.19
N ASN A 448 37.46 -19.22 12.27
CA ASN A 448 37.46 -18.16 13.29
C ASN A 448 36.54 -18.45 14.50
N ARG A 449 35.98 -19.67 14.62
CA ARG A 449 35.07 -20.10 15.70
C ARG A 449 33.77 -19.28 15.82
N VAL A 450 33.29 -18.69 14.73
CA VAL A 450 31.96 -18.05 14.66
C VAL A 450 30.91 -19.12 14.41
N ASP A 451 29.83 -19.08 15.19
CA ASP A 451 28.75 -20.07 15.10
C ASP A 451 28.05 -20.10 13.74
N SER A 452 27.58 -21.31 13.37
CA SER A 452 26.86 -21.52 12.12
C SER A 452 25.46 -20.89 12.17
N LEU A 453 24.91 -20.52 11.01
CA LEU A 453 23.53 -20.02 10.91
C LEU A 453 22.50 -21.01 11.51
N GLU A 454 22.79 -22.30 11.38
CA GLU A 454 22.01 -23.38 12.00
C GLU A 454 22.00 -23.24 13.53
N SER A 455 23.20 -23.17 14.15
CA SER A 455 23.39 -23.02 15.60
C SER A 455 22.75 -21.75 16.14
N LEU A 456 22.93 -20.61 15.44
CA LEU A 456 22.37 -19.32 15.83
C LEU A 456 20.82 -19.31 15.82
N MET A 457 20.20 -20.08 14.93
CA MET A 457 18.73 -20.21 14.86
C MET A 457 18.19 -21.10 15.99
N GLU A 458 18.89 -22.20 16.30
CA GLU A 458 18.58 -23.08 17.43
C GLU A 458 18.75 -22.35 18.78
N GLN A 459 19.83 -21.57 18.94
CA GLN A 459 20.07 -20.71 20.11
C GLN A 459 18.97 -19.65 20.29
N ALA A 460 18.52 -19.02 19.21
CA ALA A 460 17.49 -17.98 19.28
C ALA A 460 16.15 -18.55 19.77
N LEU A 461 15.70 -19.67 19.20
CA LEU A 461 14.48 -20.35 19.63
C LEU A 461 14.59 -20.83 21.09
N ALA A 462 15.73 -21.41 21.49
CA ALA A 462 15.97 -21.82 22.87
C ALA A 462 16.05 -20.64 23.86
N GLY A 463 16.49 -19.47 23.40
CA GLY A 463 16.51 -18.21 24.14
C GLY A 463 15.17 -17.46 24.20
N GLY A 464 14.09 -18.04 23.67
CA GLY A 464 12.75 -17.42 23.67
C GLY A 464 12.56 -16.31 22.64
N VAL A 465 13.41 -16.24 21.60
CA VAL A 465 13.18 -15.36 20.45
C VAL A 465 11.98 -15.88 19.66
N LYS A 466 10.90 -15.09 19.64
CA LYS A 466 9.66 -15.45 18.96
C LYS A 466 9.82 -15.32 17.46
N MET A 467 9.61 -16.40 16.72
CA MET A 467 9.70 -16.40 15.25
C MET A 467 8.33 -16.58 14.62
N ILE A 468 7.94 -15.63 13.77
CA ILE A 468 6.62 -15.57 13.14
C ILE A 468 6.77 -15.66 11.61
N ALA A 469 6.08 -16.58 10.96
CA ALA A 469 5.97 -16.63 9.51
C ALA A 469 4.74 -15.86 9.01
N CYS A 470 4.93 -15.03 7.98
CA CYS A 470 3.87 -14.26 7.34
C CYS A 470 2.93 -15.16 6.50
N ASN A 471 1.68 -15.36 6.99
CA ASN A 471 0.64 -16.14 6.30
C ASN A 471 0.47 -15.74 4.82
N MET A 472 0.30 -14.44 4.54
CA MET A 472 0.08 -13.92 3.18
C MET A 472 1.25 -14.24 2.24
N SER A 473 2.49 -14.14 2.74
CA SER A 473 3.67 -14.49 1.95
C SER A 473 3.80 -16.01 1.77
N MET A 474 3.42 -16.82 2.76
CA MET A 474 3.35 -18.28 2.62
C MET A 474 2.37 -18.69 1.52
N ASP A 475 1.14 -18.17 1.55
CA ASP A 475 0.11 -18.43 0.53
C ASP A 475 0.57 -18.02 -0.88
N LEU A 476 1.13 -16.81 -1.02
CA LEU A 476 1.63 -16.28 -2.30
C LEU A 476 2.80 -17.11 -2.84
N MET A 477 3.75 -17.48 -1.98
CA MET A 477 4.93 -18.26 -2.35
C MET A 477 4.64 -19.77 -2.45
N GLY A 478 3.43 -20.19 -2.10
CA GLY A 478 3.00 -21.59 -2.05
C GLY A 478 3.79 -22.41 -1.03
N ILE A 479 4.28 -21.80 0.06
CA ILE A 479 4.90 -22.48 1.19
C ILE A 479 3.78 -22.82 2.18
N ARG A 480 3.81 -24.01 2.78
CA ARG A 480 2.87 -24.36 3.85
C ARG A 480 3.57 -24.56 5.19
N GLU A 481 2.77 -24.54 6.25
CA GLU A 481 3.21 -24.74 7.64
C GLU A 481 4.02 -26.02 7.82
N GLU A 482 3.64 -27.14 7.16
CA GLU A 482 4.35 -28.41 7.29
C GLU A 482 5.77 -28.37 6.68
N GLU A 483 6.08 -27.39 5.80
CA GLU A 483 7.42 -27.15 5.27
C GLU A 483 8.30 -26.26 6.17
N LEU A 484 7.76 -25.65 7.23
CA LEU A 484 8.53 -24.85 8.19
C LEU A 484 9.09 -25.71 9.33
N ILE A 485 10.21 -25.29 9.91
CA ILE A 485 10.76 -25.89 11.14
C ILE A 485 9.78 -25.77 12.31
N ASP A 486 9.96 -26.62 13.32
CA ASP A 486 9.14 -26.60 14.53
C ASP A 486 9.43 -25.34 15.39
N GLY A 487 8.42 -24.82 16.07
CA GLY A 487 8.55 -23.62 16.92
C GLY A 487 8.28 -22.26 16.24
N ILE A 488 7.70 -22.25 15.05
CA ILE A 488 7.32 -21.04 14.31
C ILE A 488 5.83 -20.74 14.46
N GLU A 489 5.47 -19.51 14.83
CA GLU A 489 4.08 -19.03 14.86
C GLU A 489 3.62 -18.52 13.48
N LEU A 490 2.31 -18.61 13.16
CA LEU A 490 1.77 -18.10 11.89
C LEU A 490 1.05 -16.76 12.07
N GLY A 491 1.68 -15.66 11.66
CA GLY A 491 1.17 -14.30 11.83
C GLY A 491 0.62 -13.65 10.55
N GLY A 492 -0.37 -12.77 10.70
CA GLY A 492 -0.74 -11.77 9.69
C GLY A 492 -0.07 -10.41 9.98
N VAL A 493 -0.32 -9.40 9.16
CA VAL A 493 0.21 -8.04 9.41
C VAL A 493 -0.30 -7.47 10.73
N ALA A 494 -1.56 -7.72 11.13
CA ALA A 494 -2.07 -7.32 12.44
C ALA A 494 -1.37 -8.04 13.62
N ALA A 495 -0.98 -9.31 13.44
CA ALA A 495 -0.16 -10.00 14.42
C ALA A 495 1.26 -9.43 14.46
N TYR A 496 1.84 -9.06 13.31
CA TYR A 496 3.14 -8.36 13.30
C TYR A 496 3.06 -6.89 13.76
N LEU A 497 1.93 -6.20 13.63
CA LEU A 497 1.80 -4.80 14.09
C LEU A 497 1.41 -4.70 15.57
N GLY A 498 0.63 -5.66 16.06
CA GLY A 498 0.64 -5.97 17.49
C GLY A 498 2.07 -6.27 17.92
N GLU A 499 2.73 -7.23 17.24
CA GLU A 499 4.17 -7.46 17.34
C GLU A 499 5.05 -6.29 16.82
N ALA A 500 4.51 -5.07 16.76
CA ALA A 500 5.19 -3.80 16.51
C ALA A 500 4.72 -2.59 17.38
N GLU A 501 4.04 -2.76 18.53
CA GLU A 501 3.56 -1.64 19.40
C GLU A 501 4.08 -1.51 20.88
N MET A 502 4.48 -2.56 21.61
CA MET A 502 5.14 -2.54 22.95
C MET A 502 6.67 -2.89 22.96
N ALA A 503 7.52 -2.07 22.33
CA ALA A 503 8.98 -2.14 22.33
C ALA A 503 9.60 -0.76 22.03
N ASP A 504 10.92 -0.70 21.75
CA ASP A 504 11.62 0.54 21.40
C ASP A 504 12.32 0.54 20.02
N THR A 505 12.54 -0.63 19.38
CA THR A 505 13.42 -0.77 18.20
C THR A 505 12.94 -1.87 17.24
N ASN A 506 12.98 -1.57 15.93
CA ASN A 506 12.84 -2.54 14.84
C ASN A 506 14.03 -2.49 13.89
N LEU A 507 14.34 -3.63 13.27
CA LEU A 507 15.32 -3.78 12.19
C LEU A 507 14.68 -4.51 10.99
N PHE A 508 14.93 -4.04 9.77
CA PHE A 508 14.48 -4.71 8.54
C PHE A 508 15.69 -5.32 7.82
N ILE A 509 15.69 -6.63 7.55
CA ILE A 509 16.90 -7.42 7.22
C ILE A 509 16.70 -8.33 6.00
#